data_AF-A0A7V5H593-F1
#
_entry.id   AF-A0A7V5H593-F1
#
_cell.length_a   1.000
_cell.length_b   1.000
_cell.length_c   1.000
_cell.angle_alpha   90.00
_cell.angle_beta   90.00
_cell.angle_gamma   90.00
#
_symmetry.space_group_name_H-M   'P 1'
#
loop_
_entity.id
_entity.type
_entity.pdbx_description
1 polymer ?
#
loop_
_entity_poly.entity_id
_entity_poly.type
_entity_poly.pdbx_seq_one_letter_code
_entity_poly.pdbx_strand_id
1 'polypeptide(L)' 'MVTINIDGKNYQVEPKNNLLQTVLSLGLDLPYFCWHPAMGSVGSCRQCAVKKYADENDQKGR' A
#
# COMPACT_ATOMS: atom_id res chain seq x y z
N MET A 1 12.62 5.07 -8.68
CA MET A 1 12.44 4.28 -7.46
C MET A 1 12.25 5.21 -6.27
N VAL A 2 11.35 4.85 -5.35
CA VAL A 2 11.14 5.50 -4.06
C VAL A 2 11.24 4.45 -2.96
N THR A 3 11.71 4.84 -1.79
CA THR A 3 11.77 3.96 -0.62
C THR A 3 10.52 4.15 0.22
N ILE A 4 9.80 3.07 0.52
CA ILE A 4 8.67 3.06 1.45
C ILE A 4 8.98 2.12 2.62
N ASN A 5 8.48 2.48 3.81
CA ASN A 5 8.52 1.61 4.98
C ASN A 5 7.15 0.94 5.16
N ILE A 6 7.12 -0.39 5.22
CA ILE A 6 5.92 -1.17 5.53
C ILE A 6 6.28 -2.10 6.69
N ASP A 7 5.55 -1.99 7.80
CA ASP A 7 5.70 -2.81 9.01
C ASP A 7 7.16 -2.91 9.51
N GLY A 8 7.88 -1.78 9.47
CA GLY A 8 9.28 -1.68 9.93
C GLY A 8 10.32 -2.13 8.90
N LYS A 9 9.92 -2.57 7.70
CA LYS A 9 10.84 -2.97 6.62
C LYS A 9 10.82 -1.95 5.49
N ASN A 10 12.01 -1.62 4.98
CA ASN A 10 12.16 -0.71 3.85
C ASN A 10 12.14 -1.48 2.52
N TYR A 11 11.38 -0.99 1.55
CA TYR A 11 11.29 -1.54 0.20
C TYR A 11 11.55 -0.45 -0.84
N GLN A 12 12.27 -0.80 -1.91
CA GLN A 12 12.39 0.05 -3.09
C GLN A 12 11.29 -0.28 -4.08
N VAL A 13 10.50 0.71 -4.46
CA VAL A 13 9.31 0.52 -5.28
C VAL A 13 9.23 1.57 -6.40
N GLU A 14 8.46 1.24 -7.44
CA GLU A 14 8.22 2.15 -8.55
C GLU A 14 7.15 3.19 -8.17
N PRO A 15 7.41 4.50 -8.33
CA PRO A 15 6.52 5.57 -7.87
C PRO A 15 5.21 5.67 -8.65
N LYS A 16 5.11 5.00 -9.81
CA LYS A 16 3.94 5.07 -10.70
C LYS A 16 2.83 4.08 -10.31
N ASN A 17 3.12 3.09 -9.48
CA ASN A 17 2.14 2.07 -9.10
C ASN A 17 1.30 2.55 -7.91
N ASN A 18 0.06 2.04 -7.83
CA ASN A 18 -0.73 2.24 -6.63
C ASN A 18 -0.15 1.42 -5.46
N LEU A 19 -0.50 1.81 -4.22
CA LEU A 19 0.05 1.17 -3.01
C LEU A 19 -0.33 -0.31 -2.90
N LEU A 20 -1.59 -0.67 -3.14
CA LEU A 20 -2.04 -2.07 -3.08
C LEU A 20 -1.27 -2.96 -4.07
N GLN A 21 -1.17 -2.54 -5.33
CA GLN A 21 -0.40 -3.25 -6.34
C GLN A 21 1.06 -3.41 -5.93
N THR A 22 1.64 -2.37 -5.32
CA THR A 22 3.02 -2.41 -4.83
C THR A 22 3.19 -3.45 -3.73
N VAL A 23 2.29 -3.46 -2.74
CA VAL A 23 2.27 -4.44 -1.64
C VAL A 23 2.15 -5.87 -2.17
N LEU A 24 1.24 -6.11 -3.12
CA LEU A 24 1.05 -7.41 -3.76
C LEU A 24 2.27 -7.85 -4.57
N SER A 25 2.91 -6.94 -5.32
CA SER A 25 4.15 -7.22 -6.06
C SER A 25 5.34 -7.57 -5.16
N LEU A 26 5.33 -7.10 -3.91
CA LEU A 26 6.32 -7.47 -2.89
C LEU A 26 6.03 -8.84 -2.24
N GLY A 27 4.91 -9.49 -2.61
CA GLY A 27 4.48 -10.77 -2.04
C GLY A 27 3.90 -10.64 -0.63
N LEU A 28 3.52 -9.43 -0.21
CA LEU A 28 2.87 -9.19 1.08
C LEU A 28 1.39 -9.52 0.96
N ASP A 29 0.85 -10.20 1.97
CA ASP A 29 -0.56 -10.58 2.02
C ASP A 29 -1.40 -9.42 2.55
N LEU A 30 -2.17 -8.80 1.67
CA LEU A 30 -3.11 -7.73 1.99
C LEU A 30 -4.44 -8.04 1.32
N PRO A 31 -5.54 -8.27 2.06
CA PRO A 31 -6.80 -8.70 1.46
C PRO A 31 -7.40 -7.59 0.58
N TYR A 32 -7.89 -7.99 -0.59
CA TYR A 32 -8.54 -7.10 -1.54
C TYR A 32 -9.64 -7.84 -2.31
N PHE A 33 -10.65 -7.08 -2.72
CA PHE A 33 -11.73 -7.59 -3.56
C PHE A 33 -12.08 -6.61 -4.69
N CYS A 34 -12.21 -5.32 -4.36
CA CYS A 34 -12.63 -4.29 -5.31
C CYS A 34 -11.47 -3.67 -6.12
N TRP A 35 -10.44 -4.46 -6.45
CA TRP A 35 -9.29 -4.03 -7.25
C TRP A 35 -8.90 -5.10 -8.26
N HIS A 36 -8.54 -4.66 -9.48
CA HIS A 36 -7.98 -5.52 -10.52
C HIS A 36 -7.03 -4.72 -11.41
N PRO A 37 -5.90 -5.28 -11.89
CA PRO A 37 -4.92 -4.53 -12.71
C PRO A 37 -5.52 -3.83 -13.94
N ALA A 38 -6.49 -4.48 -14.61
CA ALA A 38 -7.16 -3.93 -15.79
C ALA A 38 -8.30 -2.95 -15.47
N MET A 39 -8.78 -2.89 -14.22
CA MET A 39 -9.95 -2.07 -13.83
C MET A 39 -9.63 -0.97 -12.80
N GLY A 40 -8.44 -1.01 -12.19
CA GLY A 40 -8.06 -0.06 -11.15
C GLY A 40 -8.72 -0.34 -9.79
N SER A 41 -8.76 0.67 -8.93
CA SER A 41 -9.25 0.58 -7.55
C SER A 41 -10.58 1.30 -7.38
N VAL A 42 -11.59 0.59 -6.87
CA VAL A 42 -12.92 1.16 -6.59
C VAL A 42 -13.06 1.60 -5.12
N GLY A 43 -12.35 0.95 -4.21
CA GLY A 43 -12.37 1.26 -2.78
C GLY A 43 -13.65 0.86 -2.02
N SER A 44 -14.56 0.10 -2.61
CA SER A 44 -15.83 -0.30 -1.97
C SER A 44 -15.68 -1.36 -0.87
N CYS A 45 -14.74 -2.31 -1.01
CA CYS A 45 -14.65 -3.43 -0.06
C CYS A 45 -13.98 -3.06 1.28
N ARG A 46 -13.19 -1.99 1.32
CA ARG A 46 -12.41 -1.52 2.49
C ARG A 46 -11.45 -2.54 3.12
N GLN A 47 -11.24 -3.70 2.50
CA GLN A 47 -10.38 -4.76 3.06
C GLN A 47 -8.89 -4.39 3.05
N CYS A 48 -8.43 -3.66 2.04
CA CYS A 48 -7.04 -3.21 1.93
C CYS A 48 -6.77 -1.89 2.70
N ALA A 49 -7.55 -1.59 3.75
CA ALA A 49 -7.36 -0.40 4.56
C ALA A 49 -6.05 -0.51 5.35
N VAL A 50 -5.22 0.52 5.24
CA VAL A 50 -3.94 0.62 5.94
C VAL A 50 -3.87 1.95 6.67
N LYS A 51 -3.01 2.00 7.69
CA LYS A 51 -2.72 3.23 8.42
C LYS A 51 -1.51 3.90 7.80
N LYS A 52 -1.65 5.13 7.35
CA LYS A 52 -0.55 5.91 6.77
C LYS A 52 0.03 6.83 7.84
N TYR A 53 1.36 6.92 7.87
CA TYR A 53 2.10 7.88 8.67
C TYR A 53 2.76 8.91 7.74
N ALA A 54 2.80 10.17 8.17
CA ALA A 54 3.42 11.23 7.38
C ALA A 54 4.95 11.16 7.38
N ASP A 55 5.53 10.83 8.54
CA ASP A 55 6.97 10.76 8.80
C ASP A 55 7.25 9.92 10.06
N GLU A 56 8.52 9.85 10.47
CA GLU A 56 8.99 9.08 11.63
C GLU A 56 8.49 9.62 13.00
N ASN A 57 8.06 10.87 13.06
CA ASN A 57 7.54 11.49 14.28
C ASN A 57 6.01 11.36 14.39
N ASP A 58 5.33 10.99 13.31
CA ASP A 58 3.89 10.73 13.31
C ASP A 58 3.58 9.38 13.98
N GLN A 59 3.16 9.42 15.24
CA GLN A 59 2.74 8.23 15.99
C GLN A 59 1.23 7.95 15.83
N LYS A 60 0.47 8.93 15.33
CA LYS A 60 -1.00 8.85 15.30
C LYS A 60 -1.50 8.25 14.00
N GLY A 61 -0.89 8.58 12.87
CA GLY A 61 -1.29 8.17 11.53
C GLY A 61 -2.73 8.54 11.16
N ARG A 62 -3.14 8.19 9.94
CA ARG A 62 -4.50 8.40 9.42
C ARG A 62 -4.96 7.22 8.56
#